data_AF-A0A2K9HPR8-F1
#
_entry.id   AF-A0A2K9HPR8-F1
#
_cell.length_a   1.000
_cell.length_b   1.000
_cell.length_c   1.000
_cell.angle_alpha   90.00
_cell.angle_beta   90.00
_cell.angle_gamma   90.00
#
_symmetry.space_group_name_H-M   'P 1'
#
loop_
_entity.id
_entity.type
_entity.pdbx_description
1 polymer ?
#
loop_
_entity_poly.entity_id
_entity_poly.type
_entity_poly.pdbx_seq_one_letter_code
_entity_poly.pdbx_strand_id
1 'polypeptide(L)' 'MLEKVNGIVKVTQDDRYVVFLFDNFEVNRKMLQDKYVKGQTAWYTDAKGTGDDGKSFYRIAEDGEWIEAEYVDFIPTED' A
#
# COMPACT_ATOMS: atom_id res chain seq x y z
N MET A 1 -10.29 -10.14 0.03
CA MET A 1 -10.66 -9.92 1.46
C MET A 1 -10.15 -8.55 1.92
N LEU A 2 -11.00 -7.76 2.56
CA LEU A 2 -10.64 -6.46 3.14
C LEU A 2 -10.62 -6.54 4.67
N GLU A 3 -9.55 -6.05 5.28
CA GLU A 3 -9.32 -6.02 6.72
C GLU A 3 -9.07 -4.57 7.18
N LYS A 4 -9.72 -4.16 8.27
CA LYS A 4 -9.41 -2.88 8.92
C LYS A 4 -8.13 -3.03 9.72
N VAL A 5 -7.17 -2.14 9.50
CA VAL A 5 -5.93 -2.06 10.28
C VAL A 5 -5.73 -0.62 10.75
N ASN A 6 -4.76 -0.39 11.62
CA ASN A 6 -4.29 0.96 11.95
C ASN A 6 -2.77 0.90 12.10
N GLY A 7 -2.06 1.69 11.32
CA GLY A 7 -0.61 1.69 11.39
C GLY A 7 0.06 2.55 10.34
N ILE A 8 1.36 2.32 10.22
CA ILE A 8 2.24 2.95 9.25
C ILE A 8 2.77 1.87 8.30
N VAL A 9 2.78 2.17 7.00
CA VAL A 9 3.58 1.41 6.03
C VAL A 9 4.82 2.19 5.66
N LYS A 10 5.99 1.58 5.84
CA LYS A 10 7.29 2.17 5.49
C LYS A 10 7.79 1.53 4.20
N VAL A 11 8.01 2.33 3.16
CA VAL A 11 8.51 1.85 1.86
C VAL A 11 9.95 1.38 2.01
N THR A 12 10.22 0.12 1.67
CA THR A 12 11.52 -0.54 1.89
C THR A 12 12.55 -0.21 0.83
N GLN A 13 12.11 0.24 -0.35
CA GLN A 13 12.97 0.66 -1.46
C GLN A 13 13.86 1.86 -1.07
N ASP A 14 15.04 1.94 -1.67
CA ASP A 14 15.98 3.08 -1.54
C ASP A 14 15.37 4.37 -2.12
N ASP A 15 15.79 5.54 -1.62
CA ASP A 15 15.15 6.85 -1.89
C ASP A 15 15.24 7.32 -3.35
N ARG A 16 16.11 6.69 -4.15
CA ARG A 16 16.22 6.87 -5.61
C ARG A 16 15.13 6.17 -6.41
N TYR A 17 14.37 5.26 -5.78
CA TYR A 17 13.31 4.49 -6.43
C TYR A 17 11.92 4.98 -6.00
N VAL A 18 10.93 4.56 -6.77
CA VAL A 18 9.51 4.81 -6.51
C VAL A 18 8.74 3.51 -6.51
N VAL A 19 7.60 3.49 -5.81
CA VAL A 19 6.62 2.41 -5.87
C VAL A 19 5.32 3.00 -6.38
N PHE A 20 4.80 2.43 -7.46
CA PHE A 20 3.53 2.86 -8.05
C PHE A 20 2.34 2.39 -7.21
N LEU A 21 1.28 3.19 -7.22
CA LEU A 21 0.04 2.89 -6.52
C LEU A 21 -0.98 2.27 -7.48
N PHE A 22 -1.96 1.59 -6.90
CA PHE A 22 -3.04 0.89 -7.61
C PHE A 22 -4.39 1.44 -7.20
N ASP A 23 -5.36 1.37 -8.10
CA ASP A 23 -6.74 1.84 -7.88
C ASP A 23 -7.56 0.94 -6.95
N ASN A 24 -7.16 -0.33 -6.80
CA ASN A 24 -7.75 -1.30 -5.89
C ASN A 24 -6.75 -2.44 -5.59
N PHE A 25 -7.13 -3.39 -4.72
CA PHE A 25 -6.31 -4.56 -4.34
C PHE A 25 -6.72 -5.87 -5.04
N GLU A 26 -7.80 -5.87 -5.82
CA GLU A 26 -8.34 -7.05 -6.48
C GLU A 26 -7.53 -7.42 -7.73
N VAL A 27 -7.80 -8.59 -8.31
CA VAL A 27 -7.11 -9.12 -9.50
C VAL A 27 -7.11 -8.17 -10.69
N ASN A 28 -8.16 -7.36 -10.84
CA ASN A 28 -8.33 -6.43 -11.96
C ASN A 28 -7.76 -5.02 -11.68
N ARG A 29 -7.01 -4.84 -10.58
CA ARG A 29 -6.33 -3.60 -10.23
C ARG A 29 -5.50 -3.03 -11.38
N LYS A 30 -5.50 -1.70 -11.47
CA LYS A 30 -4.73 -0.93 -12.45
C LYS A 30 -3.69 -0.11 -11.72
N MET A 31 -2.47 -0.17 -12.24
CA MET A 31 -1.41 0.74 -11.84
C MET A 31 -1.79 2.17 -12.25
N LEU A 32 -1.72 3.09 -11.30
CA LEU A 32 -1.96 4.51 -11.50
C LEU A 32 -0.65 5.15 -11.99
N GLN A 33 -0.53 5.40 -13.30
CA GLN A 33 0.75 5.77 -13.94
C GLN A 33 1.41 7.04 -13.36
N ASP A 34 0.62 7.98 -12.87
CA ASP A 34 1.11 9.25 -12.30
C ASP A 34 1.04 9.29 -10.77
N LYS A 35 0.74 8.15 -10.11
CA LYS A 35 0.66 8.06 -8.65
C LYS A 35 1.69 7.08 -8.12
N TYR A 36 2.65 7.62 -7.39
CA TYR A 36 3.73 6.87 -6.79
C TYR A 36 4.22 7.53 -5.51
N VAL A 37 4.87 6.74 -4.66
CA VAL A 37 5.56 7.21 -3.46
C VAL A 37 7.05 6.92 -3.58
N LYS A 38 7.88 7.77 -2.98
CA LYS A 38 9.34 7.55 -2.96
C LYS A 38 9.71 6.45 -1.97
N GLY A 39 10.81 5.75 -2.25
CA GLY A 39 11.47 4.87 -1.29
C GLY A 39 11.78 5.58 0.03
N GLN A 40 11.85 4.81 1.11
CA GLN A 40 12.08 5.30 2.49
C GLN A 40 11.02 6.28 3.04
N THR A 41 9.92 6.53 2.32
CA THR A 41 8.77 7.29 2.86
C THR A 41 7.86 6.40 3.71
N ALA A 42 7.08 7.03 4.58
CA ALA A 42 6.16 6.36 5.48
C ALA A 42 4.75 6.97 5.35
N TRP A 43 3.74 6.12 5.37
CA TRP A 43 2.35 6.51 5.14
C TRP A 43 1.43 5.86 6.15
N TYR A 44 0.42 6.60 6.59
CA TYR A 44 -0.66 6.02 7.37
C TYR A 44 -1.45 5.03 6.53
N THR A 45 -1.88 3.95 7.16
CA THR A 45 -2.80 2.99 6.57
C THR A 45 -3.89 2.61 7.56
N ASP A 46 -5.09 2.44 7.02
CA ASP A 46 -6.28 2.06 7.78
C ASP A 46 -6.92 0.75 7.26
N ALA A 47 -6.36 0.18 6.19
CA ALA A 47 -6.90 -1.00 5.54
C ALA A 47 -5.82 -1.85 4.87
N LYS A 48 -5.97 -3.17 5.01
CA LYS A 48 -5.23 -4.18 4.26
C LYS A 48 -6.20 -4.95 3.37
N GLY A 49 -5.91 -5.00 2.08
CA GLY A 49 -6.67 -5.77 1.10
C GLY A 49 -5.85 -6.96 0.61
N THR A 50 -6.45 -8.13 0.47
CA THR A 50 -5.85 -9.29 -0.18
C THR A 50 -6.72 -9.71 -1.35
N GLY A 51 -6.23 -9.59 -2.57
CA GLY A 51 -6.95 -9.97 -3.77
C GLY A 51 -7.09 -11.48 -3.90
N ASP A 52 -7.99 -11.93 -4.79
CA ASP A 52 -8.21 -13.36 -5.06
C ASP A 52 -6.99 -14.07 -5.67
N ASP A 53 -5.98 -13.33 -6.13
CA ASP A 53 -4.68 -13.85 -6.55
C ASP A 53 -3.67 -14.01 -5.40
N GLY A 54 -4.08 -13.72 -4.17
CA GLY A 54 -3.25 -13.87 -2.96
C GLY A 54 -2.28 -12.71 -2.72
N LYS A 55 -2.27 -11.68 -3.58
CA LYS A 55 -1.46 -10.48 -3.34
C LYS A 55 -2.13 -9.58 -2.32
N SER A 56 -1.34 -9.08 -1.37
CA SER A 56 -1.80 -8.14 -0.36
C SER A 56 -1.36 -6.71 -0.66
N PHE A 57 -2.18 -5.75 -0.24
CA PHE A 57 -1.99 -4.32 -0.43
C PHE A 57 -2.41 -3.56 0.82
N TYR A 58 -1.85 -2.36 1.00
CA TYR A 58 -2.24 -1.41 2.03
C TYR A 58 -2.79 -0.14 1.41
N ARG A 59 -3.88 0.41 1.95
CA ARG A 59 -4.42 1.70 1.52
C ARG A 59 -3.63 2.83 2.15
N ILE A 60 -3.18 3.80 1.36
CA ILE A 60 -2.36 4.93 1.85
C ILE A 60 -2.89 6.32 1.50
N ALA A 61 -4.02 6.39 0.79
CA ALA A 61 -4.73 7.63 0.50
C ALA A 61 -6.24 7.44 0.76
N GLU A 62 -6.91 8.51 1.20
CA GLU A 62 -8.35 8.50 1.47
C GLU A 62 -9.18 8.12 0.24
N ASP A 63 -8.71 8.49 -0.96
CA ASP A 63 -9.34 8.17 -2.24
C ASP A 63 -9.20 6.70 -2.67
N GLY A 64 -8.58 5.85 -1.84
CA GLY A 64 -8.45 4.42 -2.11
C GLY A 64 -7.26 4.06 -3.00
N GLU A 65 -6.13 4.74 -2.86
CA GLU A 65 -4.87 4.35 -3.52
C GLU A 65 -4.13 3.29 -2.68
N TRP A 66 -3.68 2.22 -3.34
CA TRP A 66 -3.14 1.02 -2.70
C TRP A 66 -1.67 0.79 -3.08
N ILE A 67 -0.84 0.42 -2.12
CA ILE A 67 0.55 -0.01 -2.30
C ILE A 67 0.68 -1.52 -2.05
N GLU A 68 1.42 -2.24 -2.89
CA GLU A 68 1.61 -3.69 -2.72
C GLU A 68 2.46 -3.98 -1.47
N ALA A 69 2.02 -4.95 -0.68
CA ALA A 69 2.61 -5.27 0.63
C ALA A 69 4.07 -5.76 0.53
N GLU A 70 4.51 -6.25 -0.63
CA GLU A 70 5.90 -6.68 -0.83
C GLU A 70 6.92 -5.54 -0.77
N TYR A 71 6.50 -4.29 -0.97
CA TYR A 71 7.38 -3.12 -0.97
C TYR A 71 7.36 -2.32 0.34
N VAL A 72 6.67 -2.81 1.37
CA VAL A 72 6.50 -2.07 2.63
C VAL A 72 6.67 -2.95 3.85
N ASP A 73 7.22 -2.35 4.90
CA ASP A 73 7.10 -2.88 6.26
C ASP A 73 5.86 -2.26 6.93
N PHE A 74 4.96 -3.11 7.44
CA PHE A 74 3.82 -2.65 8.24
C PHE A 74 4.19 -2.55 9.72
N ILE A 75 3.97 -1.37 10.30
CA ILE A 75 4.21 -1.05 11.70
C ILE A 75 2.84 -0.76 12.32
N PRO A 76 2.28 -1.67 13.13
CA PRO A 76 1.01 -1.40 13.81
C PRO A 76 1.18 -0.22 14.77
N THR A 77 0.21 0.69 14.76
CA THR A 77 0.10 1.69 15.82
C THR A 77 -0.90 1.15 16.82
N GLU A 78 -0.43 0.83 18.03
CA GLU A 78 -1.32 0.49 19.14
C GLU A 78 -2.23 1.69 19.44
N ASP A 79 -3.51 1.43 19.73
CA ASP A 79 -4.39 2.40 20.40
C ASP A 79 -4.02 2.47 21.89
#